data_AF-A0AAD4LEI5-F1
#
_entry.id   AF-A0AAD4LEI5-F1
#
_cell.length_a   1.000
_cell.length_b   1.000
_cell.length_c   1.000
_cell.angle_alpha   90.00
_cell.angle_beta   90.00
_cell.angle_gamma   90.00
#
_symmetry.space_group_name_H-M   'P 1'
#
loop_
_entity.id
_entity.type
_entity.pdbx_description
1 polymer ?
#
loop_
_entity_poly.entity_id
_entity_poly.type
_entity_poly.pdbx_seq_one_letter_code
_entity_poly.pdbx_strand_id
1 'polypeptide(L)'
;MVEPGPGEDTSVNDNDFLSAVLTPGSSLTPTFLLLVDGVLALLALTLVSLIVVSGGSVHPIALLLIELALWVSIKWFVNELQKTELAAHTSSPPSSETKKTL
;
A
#
# COMPACT_ATOMS: atom_id res chain seq x y z
N MET A 1 -12.91 30.44 -40.83
CA MET A 1 -11.48 30.11 -40.93
C MET A 1 -10.89 30.31 -39.54
N VAL A 2 -10.29 29.25 -38.98
CA VAL A 2 -9.67 29.12 -37.64
C VAL A 2 -10.58 28.60 -36.51
N GLU A 3 -10.63 27.26 -36.39
CA GLU A 3 -10.36 26.52 -35.14
C GLU A 3 -8.83 26.31 -35.04
N PRO A 4 -8.18 26.08 -33.86
CA PRO A 4 -8.49 25.00 -32.88
C PRO A 4 -8.32 25.33 -31.36
N GLY A 5 -8.74 24.37 -30.49
CA GLY A 5 -8.72 24.35 -29.00
C GLY A 5 -7.34 24.32 -28.31
N PRO A 6 -7.10 23.64 -27.15
CA PRO A 6 -7.95 22.89 -26.21
C PRO A 6 -7.93 23.47 -24.77
N GLY A 7 -9.07 23.49 -24.09
CA GLY A 7 -9.10 23.70 -22.63
C GLY A 7 -8.88 22.36 -21.95
N GLU A 8 -7.64 22.10 -21.57
CA GLU A 8 -7.14 20.91 -20.87
C GLU A 8 -8.11 20.39 -19.80
N ASP A 9 -8.74 19.27 -20.13
CA ASP A 9 -9.40 18.31 -19.26
C ASP A 9 -8.37 17.68 -18.32
N THR A 10 -7.97 18.42 -17.29
CA THR A 10 -7.31 17.83 -16.11
C THR A 10 -8.38 17.15 -15.23
N SER A 11 -9.14 16.21 -15.79
CA SER A 11 -9.82 15.20 -14.97
C SER A 11 -8.78 14.15 -14.66
N VAL A 12 -8.03 14.35 -13.58
CA VAL A 12 -7.27 13.26 -12.95
C VAL A 12 -8.26 12.11 -12.80
N ASN A 13 -7.94 10.95 -13.39
CA ASN A 13 -8.79 9.76 -13.35
C ASN A 13 -8.82 9.20 -11.92
N ASP A 14 -9.50 9.87 -10.99
CA ASP A 14 -9.75 9.39 -9.64
C ASP A 14 -10.45 8.02 -9.68
N ASN A 15 -11.27 7.82 -10.72
CA ASN A 15 -11.92 6.56 -11.02
C ASN A 15 -10.91 5.45 -11.38
N ASP A 16 -9.81 5.76 -12.06
CA ASP A 16 -8.78 4.76 -12.40
C ASP A 16 -7.92 4.41 -11.19
N PHE A 17 -7.63 5.38 -10.31
CA PHE A 17 -6.88 5.11 -9.08
C PHE A 17 -7.72 4.31 -8.09
N LEU A 18 -9.00 4.66 -7.91
CA LEU A 18 -9.92 3.87 -7.09
C LEU A 18 -10.22 2.51 -7.73
N SER A 19 -10.38 2.41 -9.05
CA SER A 19 -10.55 1.12 -9.73
C SER A 19 -9.29 0.27 -9.65
N ALA A 20 -8.10 0.88 -9.72
CA ALA A 20 -6.83 0.19 -9.50
C ALA A 20 -6.70 -0.27 -8.05
N VAL A 21 -7.15 0.51 -7.05
CA VAL A 21 -7.17 0.11 -5.63
C VAL A 21 -8.22 -0.98 -5.35
N LEU A 22 -9.37 -0.93 -6.02
CA LEU A 22 -10.47 -1.91 -5.90
C LEU A 22 -10.26 -3.18 -6.73
N THR A 23 -9.28 -3.18 -7.65
CA THR A 23 -8.90 -4.38 -8.38
C THR A 23 -8.29 -5.38 -7.39
N PRO A 24 -8.88 -6.57 -7.22
CA PRO A 24 -8.42 -7.54 -6.23
C PRO A 24 -6.96 -7.92 -6.54
N GLY A 25 -6.06 -7.70 -5.56
CA GLY A 25 -4.61 -7.94 -5.69
C GLY A 25 -3.73 -6.69 -5.80
N SER A 26 -4.31 -5.50 -6.00
CA SER A 26 -3.54 -4.25 -6.10
C SER A 26 -2.81 -3.83 -4.80
N SER A 27 -3.28 -4.34 -3.66
CA SER A 27 -2.66 -4.17 -2.34
C SER A 27 -1.21 -4.69 -2.25
N LEU A 28 -0.81 -5.61 -3.14
CA LEU A 28 0.55 -6.18 -3.21
C LEU A 28 1.50 -5.38 -4.11
N THR A 29 1.07 -4.24 -4.66
CA THR A 29 1.97 -3.38 -5.44
C THR A 29 2.91 -2.60 -4.52
N PRO A 30 4.22 -2.52 -4.84
CA PRO A 30 5.22 -1.85 -4.01
C PRO A 30 4.91 -0.34 -3.81
N THR A 31 4.19 0.27 -4.75
CA THR A 31 3.74 1.66 -4.65
C THR A 31 2.71 1.88 -3.55
N PHE A 32 1.75 0.97 -3.37
CA PHE A 32 0.75 1.09 -2.30
C PHE A 32 1.38 1.01 -0.91
N LEU A 33 2.34 0.10 -0.75
CA LEU A 33 3.12 -0.04 0.49
C LEU A 33 3.89 1.24 0.83
N LEU A 34 4.50 1.87 -0.18
CA LEU A 34 5.22 3.13 -0.01
C LEU A 34 4.25 4.27 0.36
N LEU A 35 3.05 4.28 -0.21
CA LEU A 35 2.02 5.26 0.11
C LEU A 35 1.53 5.11 1.56
N VAL A 36 1.24 3.89 2.01
CA VAL A 36 0.84 3.60 3.41
C VAL A 36 1.96 3.98 4.38
N ASP A 37 3.20 3.62 4.09
CA ASP A 37 4.37 4.00 4.90
C ASP A 37 4.52 5.53 4.98
N GLY A 38 4.32 6.24 3.86
CA GLY A 38 4.34 7.70 3.82
C GLY A 38 3.24 8.36 4.65
N VAL A 39 2.02 7.81 4.64
CA VAL A 39 0.89 8.33 5.44
C VAL A 39 1.11 8.07 6.94
N LEU A 40 1.59 6.89 7.33
CA LEU A 40 1.95 6.59 8.73
C LEU A 40 3.12 7.48 9.19
N ALA A 41 4.15 7.65 8.36
CA ALA A 41 5.27 8.54 8.69
C ALA A 41 4.81 9.99 8.87
N LEU A 42 3.90 10.48 8.03
CA LEU A 42 3.32 11.81 8.15
C LEU A 42 2.45 11.94 9.42
N LEU A 43 1.69 10.90 9.75
CA LEU A 43 0.89 10.86 10.98
C LEU A 43 1.79 10.85 12.22
N ALA A 44 2.84 10.02 12.23
CA ALA A 44 3.84 9.99 13.29
C ALA A 44 4.53 11.34 13.46
N LEU A 45 4.90 12.02 12.36
CA LEU A 45 5.46 13.37 12.39
C LEU A 45 4.48 14.38 13.00
N THR A 46 3.20 14.27 12.62
CA THR A 46 2.13 15.12 13.16
C THR A 46 1.94 14.90 14.65
N LEU A 47 1.93 13.64 15.10
CA LEU A 47 1.84 13.28 16.52
C LEU A 47 3.05 13.76 17.31
N VAL A 48 4.27 13.60 16.77
CA VAL A 48 5.51 14.11 17.41
C VAL A 48 5.46 15.64 17.53
N SER A 49 5.06 16.34 16.47
CA SER A 49 4.87 17.80 16.52
C SER A 49 3.85 18.19 17.59
N LEU A 50 2.74 17.44 17.68
CA LEU A 50 1.70 17.66 18.69
C LEU A 50 2.20 17.37 20.10
N ILE A 51 3.04 16.36 20.32
CA ILE A 51 3.67 16.08 21.64
C ILE A 51 4.52 17.26 22.09
N VAL A 52 5.32 17.84 21.18
CA VAL A 52 6.18 19.00 21.47
C VAL A 52 5.34 20.22 21.83
N VAL A 53 4.26 20.48 21.08
CA VAL A 53 3.37 21.63 21.33
C VAL A 53 2.50 21.43 22.58
N SER A 54 2.06 20.21 22.85
CA SER A 54 1.10 19.90 23.92
C SER A 54 1.71 19.90 25.33
N GLY A 55 3.03 20.05 25.47
CA GLY A 55 3.67 20.33 26.76
C GLY A 55 3.60 19.20 27.80
N GLY A 56 3.52 17.93 27.37
CA GLY A 56 3.63 16.76 28.27
C GLY A 56 2.33 16.01 28.57
N SER A 57 1.26 16.21 27.80
CA SER A 57 0.05 15.40 27.94
C SER A 57 0.29 13.94 27.54
N VAL A 58 -0.17 13.00 28.38
CA VAL A 58 -0.01 11.54 28.14
C VAL A 58 -0.79 11.02 26.92
N HIS A 59 -1.84 11.75 26.51
CA HIS A 59 -2.73 11.35 25.42
C HIS A 59 -2.02 11.19 24.06
N PRO A 60 -1.29 12.20 23.54
CA PRO A 60 -0.57 12.06 22.28
C PRO A 60 0.57 11.03 22.31
N ILE A 61 1.10 10.69 23.50
CA ILE A 61 2.07 9.59 23.66
C ILE A 61 1.41 8.23 23.41
N ALA A 62 0.21 8.01 23.96
CA ALA A 62 -0.55 6.79 23.72
C ALA A 62 -0.92 6.62 22.24
N LEU A 63 -1.31 7.72 21.58
CA LEU A 63 -1.57 7.73 20.14
C LEU A 63 -0.33 7.36 19.32
N LEU A 64 0.84 7.89 19.69
CA LEU A 64 2.11 7.54 19.03
C LEU A 64 2.49 6.07 19.21
N LEU A 65 2.26 5.48 20.39
CA LEU A 65 2.53 4.06 20.63
C LEU A 65 1.62 3.15 19.79
N ILE A 66 0.33 3.47 19.73
CA ILE A 66 -0.63 2.71 18.93
C ILE A 66 -0.29 2.83 17.44
N GLU A 67 0.11 4.01 17.00
CA GLU A 67 0.60 4.24 15.64
C GLU A 67 1.82 3.39 15.30
N LEU A 68 2.83 3.34 16.18
CA LEU A 68 4.01 2.48 15.98
C LEU A 68 3.63 1.00 15.97
N ALA A 69 2.71 0.57 16.84
CA ALA A 69 2.22 -0.80 16.86
C ALA A 69 1.50 -1.16 15.55
N LEU A 70 0.70 -0.23 15.02
CA LEU A 70 0.03 -0.38 13.73
C LEU A 70 1.04 -0.50 12.59
N TRP A 71 2.08 0.35 12.59
CA TRP A 71 3.13 0.32 11.57
C TRP A 71 3.88 -1.00 11.54
N VAL A 72 4.23 -1.55 12.72
CA VAL A 72 4.85 -2.87 12.83
C VAL A 72 3.90 -3.97 12.33
N SER A 73 2.61 -3.89 12.68
CA SER A 73 1.61 -4.87 12.25
C SER A 73 1.47 -4.91 10.72
N ILE A 74 1.48 -3.76 10.06
CA ILE A 74 1.43 -3.66 8.59
C ILE A 74 2.69 -4.26 7.96
N LYS A 75 3.89 -3.91 8.45
CA LYS A 75 5.14 -4.49 7.92
C LYS A 75 5.20 -6.00 8.07
N TRP A 76 4.72 -6.52 9.20
CA TRP A 76 4.63 -7.96 9.44
C TRP A 76 3.62 -8.62 8.50
N PHE A 77 2.43 -8.03 8.34
CA PHE A 77 1.38 -8.53 7.45
C PHE A 77 1.87 -8.66 6.00
N VAL A 78 2.58 -7.66 5.51
CA VAL A 78 3.12 -7.64 4.13
C VAL A 78 4.19 -8.71 3.92
N ASN A 79 5.09 -8.85 4.89
CA ASN A 79 6.09 -9.91 4.86
C ASN A 79 5.43 -11.31 4.85
N GLU A 80 4.35 -11.49 5.61
CA GLU A 80 3.63 -12.76 5.62
C GLU A 80 2.89 -13.02 4.30
N LEU A 81 2.29 -12.00 3.68
CA LEU A 81 1.68 -12.14 2.35
C LEU A 81 2.70 -12.60 1.30
N GLN A 82 3.89 -12.00 1.26
CA GLN A 82 4.95 -12.39 0.33
C GLN A 82 5.37 -13.86 0.52
N LYS A 83 5.42 -14.33 1.77
CA LYS A 83 5.74 -15.73 2.09
C LYS A 83 4.64 -16.68 1.60
N THR A 84 3.37 -16.29 1.72
CA THR A 84 2.25 -17.11 1.22
C THR A 84 2.14 -17.13 -0.31
N GLU A 85 2.41 -16.03 -1.01
CA GLU A 85 2.44 -16.00 -2.47
C GLU A 85 3.60 -16.83 -3.05
N LEU A 86 4.77 -16.76 -2.43
CA LEU A 86 5.93 -17.57 -2.83
C LEU A 86 5.66 -19.07 -2.63
N ALA A 87 4.95 -19.43 -1.56
CA ALA A 87 4.51 -20.80 -1.30
C ALA A 87 3.45 -21.28 -2.32
N ALA A 88 2.52 -20.40 -2.71
CA ALA A 88 1.53 -20.70 -3.75
C ALA A 88 2.19 -20.96 -5.11
N HIS A 89 3.19 -20.16 -5.50
CA HIS A 89 3.93 -20.35 -6.75
C HIS A 89 4.84 -21.59 -6.78
N THR A 90 5.28 -22.08 -5.62
CA THR A 90 6.07 -23.32 -5.50
C THR A 90 5.19 -24.57 -5.44
N SER A 91 3.87 -24.41 -5.30
CA SER A 91 2.90 -25.51 -5.25
C SER A 91 2.29 -25.88 -6.61
N SER A 92 2.86 -25.41 -7.72
CA SER A 92 2.59 -26.07 -9.01
C SER A 92 3.33 -27.41 -9.02
N PRO A 93 2.63 -28.55 -9.22
CA PRO A 93 3.29 -29.85 -9.29
C PRO A 93 4.35 -29.82 -10.39
N PRO A 94 5.42 -30.63 -10.33
CA PRO A 94 6.17 -30.94 -11.53
C PRO A 94 5.21 -31.66 -12.50
N SER A 95 4.51 -30.88 -13.33
CA SER A 95 3.94 -31.33 -14.60
C SER A 95 5.10 -31.65 -15.52
N SER A 96 5.74 -32.78 -15.24
CA SER A 96 6.56 -33.47 -16.20
C SER A 96 5.62 -34.19 -17.17
N GLU A 97 5.49 -33.59 -18.36
CA GLU A 97 5.52 -34.30 -19.63
C GLU A 97 4.29 -35.17 -20.00
N THR A 98 3.30 -34.54 -20.66
CA THR A 98 2.39 -35.24 -21.57
C THR A 98 3.15 -35.57 -22.86
N LYS A 99 3.11 -36.86 -23.27
CA LYS A 99 3.21 -37.35 -24.67
C LYS A 99 4.61 -37.35 -25.34
N LYS A 100 5.26 -38.51 -25.25
CA LYS A 100 6.07 -39.13 -26.33
C LYS A 100 5.60 -40.59 -26.44
N THR A 101 4.68 -40.91 -27.35
CA THR A 101 5.00 -41.54 -28.66
C THR A 101 5.89 -42.78 -28.53
N LEU A 102 5.29 -43.94 -28.25
CA LEU A 102 5.28 -45.11 -29.14
C LEU A 102 4.37 -46.20 -28.56
#